data_AF-A0AAE1Z674-F1
#
_entry.id   AF-A0AAE1Z674-F1
#
_cell.length_a   1.000
_cell.length_b   1.000
_cell.length_c   1.000
_cell.angle_alpha   90.00
_cell.angle_beta   90.00
_cell.angle_gamma   90.00
#
_symmetry.space_group_name_H-M   'P 1'
#
loop_
_entity.id
_entity.type
_entity.pdbx_description
1 polymer ?
#
loop_
_entity_poly.entity_id
_entity_poly.type
_entity_poly.pdbx_seq_one_letter_code
_entity_poly.pdbx_strand_id
1 'polypeptide(L)'
;IANEDIDKDPEKAFYSSTDSKITSLIEPMIASLVAFARLVPGFELLDANDQTRLLRGCCLDVITLRATYLLSRIAVSLGIVEPNAYNKSQLTSSSDSVDAFVQHIPSHQQENVTSNIPNNIYPQLGTSDTKCAQMIRAVALKLARLEIDQTEVALMTAILLMSPDRPGLTECETVEHTQDALLETFNRYANRIRKIRSNRANHNNVTNRSINLNTSSQQQYWPRILMALTELRSITLCNQGLFLEKAYSNANEQLPWYFRELFTGDFMLQRTNRLTFQYDSNGNSSNNYSY
;
A
#
# COMPACT_ATOMS: atom_id res chain seq x y z
N ILE A 1 48.01 -22.74 12.96
CA ILE A 1 47.78 -21.28 13.10
C ILE A 1 46.58 -20.98 12.22
N ALA A 2 45.51 -20.53 12.85
CA ALA A 2 44.13 -20.59 12.38
C ALA A 2 43.87 -19.66 11.18
N ASN A 3 43.07 -20.16 10.24
CA ASN A 3 42.27 -19.33 9.34
C ASN A 3 41.09 -18.82 10.17
N GLU A 4 41.07 -17.54 10.52
CA GLU A 4 39.88 -16.89 11.07
C GLU A 4 38.98 -16.47 9.91
N ASP A 5 37.83 -17.12 9.85
CA ASP A 5 36.67 -16.74 9.06
C ASP A 5 36.35 -15.27 9.30
N ILE A 6 36.38 -14.48 8.22
CA ILE A 6 35.86 -13.11 8.24
C ILE A 6 34.35 -13.24 8.30
N ASP A 7 33.84 -13.27 9.52
CA ASP A 7 32.45 -13.01 9.86
C ASP A 7 32.12 -11.57 9.42
N LYS A 8 31.81 -11.41 8.14
CA LYS A 8 31.31 -10.14 7.58
C LYS A 8 29.89 -9.98 8.07
N ASP A 9 29.79 -9.41 9.26
CA ASP A 9 28.54 -9.00 9.87
C ASP A 9 27.68 -8.19 8.87
N PRO A 10 26.57 -8.75 8.36
CA PRO A 10 25.72 -8.12 7.35
C PRO A 10 25.05 -6.84 7.87
N GLU A 11 25.06 -6.59 9.18
CA GLU A 11 24.61 -5.32 9.77
C GLU A 11 25.50 -4.15 9.36
N LYS A 12 26.82 -4.36 9.32
CA LYS A 12 27.74 -3.30 8.88
C LYS A 12 27.57 -2.98 7.39
N ALA A 13 27.19 -3.95 6.56
CA ALA A 13 27.00 -3.71 5.13
C ALA A 13 25.79 -2.82 4.82
N PHE A 14 24.73 -2.87 5.63
CA PHE A 14 23.58 -1.98 5.49
C PHE A 14 23.97 -0.51 5.74
N TYR A 15 24.89 -0.27 6.68
CA TYR A 15 25.36 1.08 7.03
C TYR A 15 26.60 1.53 6.25
N SER A 16 27.45 0.64 5.72
CA SER A 16 28.77 1.03 5.17
C SER A 16 28.80 1.39 3.69
N SER A 17 27.68 1.28 2.96
CA SER A 17 27.64 1.48 1.48
C SER A 17 26.61 2.52 1.01
N THR A 18 25.97 3.24 1.94
CA THR A 18 24.98 4.26 1.60
C THR A 18 25.58 5.67 1.65
N ASP A 19 25.36 6.44 0.58
CA ASP A 19 25.56 7.89 0.53
C ASP A 19 24.96 8.52 1.80
N SER A 20 25.71 9.29 2.60
CA SER A 20 25.30 9.73 3.97
C SER A 20 23.88 10.29 4.09
N LYS A 21 23.35 10.86 3.01
CA LYS A 21 21.96 11.33 2.89
C LYS A 21 20.92 10.19 2.93
N ILE A 22 21.19 9.06 2.31
CA ILE A 22 20.28 7.89 2.32
C ILE A 22 20.24 7.28 3.72
N THR A 23 21.38 7.15 4.40
CA THR A 23 21.45 6.67 5.79
C THR A 23 20.58 7.54 6.71
N SER A 24 20.67 8.87 6.57
CA SER A 24 19.85 9.81 7.33
C SER A 24 18.33 9.73 7.07
N LEU A 25 17.92 9.16 5.92
CA LEU A 25 16.51 8.92 5.59
C LEU A 25 16.03 7.55 6.07
N ILE A 26 16.92 6.56 6.08
CA ILE A 26 16.59 5.17 6.44
C ILE A 26 16.42 5.03 7.96
N GLU A 27 17.29 5.62 8.76
CA GLU A 27 17.28 5.52 10.22
C GLU A 27 15.92 5.83 10.87
N PRO A 28 15.29 7.00 10.61
CA PRO A 28 14.00 7.31 11.24
C PRO A 28 12.87 6.39 10.76
N MET A 29 12.96 5.89 9.53
CA MET A 29 12.00 4.94 8.98
C MET A 29 12.10 3.57 9.65
N ILE A 30 13.31 3.06 9.84
CA ILE A 30 13.56 1.83 10.60
C ILE A 30 13.08 1.98 12.04
N ALA A 31 13.41 3.09 12.70
CA ALA A 31 12.99 3.34 14.08
C ALA A 31 11.46 3.29 14.22
N SER A 32 10.72 3.84 13.26
CA SER A 32 9.25 3.76 13.27
C SER A 32 8.69 2.40 12.86
N LEU A 33 9.36 1.67 11.97
CA LEU A 33 8.98 0.30 11.68
C LEU A 33 9.13 -0.59 12.92
N VAL A 34 10.24 -0.44 13.67
CA VAL A 34 10.45 -1.14 14.95
C VAL A 34 9.38 -0.73 15.96
N ALA A 35 9.10 0.56 16.11
CA ALA A 35 8.05 1.04 17.02
C ALA A 35 6.67 0.48 16.65
N PHE A 36 6.34 0.39 15.36
CA PHE A 36 5.11 -0.25 14.89
C PHE A 36 5.11 -1.75 15.17
N ALA A 37 6.20 -2.45 14.88
CA ALA A 37 6.31 -3.90 15.04
C ALA A 37 6.07 -4.35 16.48
N ARG A 38 6.56 -3.58 17.46
CA ARG A 38 6.31 -3.83 18.89
C ARG A 38 4.83 -3.75 19.29
N LEU A 39 4.00 -3.09 18.49
CA LEU A 39 2.54 -3.04 18.70
C LEU A 39 1.79 -4.19 18.02
N VAL A 40 2.46 -4.97 17.16
CA VAL A 40 1.85 -6.11 16.49
C VAL A 40 1.77 -7.28 17.48
N PRO A 41 0.58 -7.86 17.73
CA PRO A 41 0.42 -8.97 18.66
C PRO A 41 1.38 -10.12 18.33
N GLY A 42 2.01 -10.69 19.36
CA GLY A 42 2.94 -11.82 19.21
C GLY A 42 4.36 -11.45 18.76
N PHE A 43 4.60 -10.27 18.17
CA PHE A 43 5.93 -9.92 17.65
C PHE A 43 7.01 -9.85 18.75
N GLU A 44 6.72 -9.20 19.88
CA GLU A 44 7.68 -9.08 21.00
C GLU A 44 7.95 -10.41 21.71
N LEU A 45 7.15 -11.45 21.45
CA LEU A 45 7.32 -12.77 22.05
C LEU A 45 8.31 -13.65 21.28
N LEU A 46 8.58 -13.32 20.01
CA LEU A 46 9.56 -14.02 19.19
C LEU A 46 10.98 -13.74 19.69
N ASP A 47 11.91 -14.64 19.38
CA ASP A 47 13.32 -14.39 19.63
C ASP A 47 13.85 -13.17 18.84
N ALA A 48 14.89 -12.51 19.36
CA ALA A 48 15.43 -11.28 18.76
C ALA A 48 15.97 -11.47 17.33
N ASN A 49 16.42 -12.68 17.01
CA ASN A 49 17.01 -13.03 15.73
C ASN A 49 15.90 -13.25 14.67
N ASP A 50 14.73 -13.80 15.06
CA ASP A 50 13.53 -13.84 14.22
C ASP A 50 12.89 -12.45 14.07
N GLN A 51 12.78 -11.65 15.15
CA GLN A 51 12.32 -10.25 15.06
C GLN A 51 13.15 -9.45 14.04
N THR A 52 14.47 -9.61 14.07
CA THR A 52 15.40 -8.96 13.15
C THR A 52 15.19 -9.43 11.70
N ARG A 53 14.97 -10.73 11.46
CA ARG A 53 14.68 -11.27 10.12
C ARG A 53 13.38 -10.71 9.55
N LEU A 54 12.32 -10.69 10.36
CA LEU A 54 11.02 -10.17 9.94
C LEU A 54 11.12 -8.69 9.57
N LEU A 55 11.74 -7.86 10.41
CA LEU A 55 11.97 -6.44 10.16
C LEU A 55 12.78 -6.19 8.88
N ARG A 56 13.90 -6.91 8.71
CA ARG A 56 14.74 -6.78 7.51
C ARG A 56 13.98 -7.20 6.25
N GLY A 57 13.23 -8.30 6.32
CA GLY A 57 12.45 -8.82 5.21
C GLY A 57 11.33 -7.89 4.78
N CYS A 58 10.60 -7.29 5.73
CA CYS A 58 9.41 -6.49 5.42
C CYS A 58 9.70 -5.02 5.11
N CYS A 59 10.92 -4.53 5.37
CA CYS A 59 11.25 -3.10 5.25
C CYS A 59 10.88 -2.52 3.87
N LEU A 60 11.26 -3.22 2.79
CA LEU A 60 10.94 -2.78 1.43
C LEU A 60 9.44 -2.87 1.12
N ASP A 61 8.74 -3.86 1.66
CA ASP A 61 7.30 -4.01 1.53
C ASP A 61 6.57 -2.82 2.17
N VAL A 62 6.94 -2.49 3.41
CA VAL A 62 6.30 -1.42 4.18
C VAL A 62 6.56 -0.05 3.56
N ILE A 63 7.80 0.24 3.13
CA ILE A 63 8.08 1.55 2.52
C ILE A 63 7.37 1.71 1.17
N THR A 64 7.29 0.64 0.39
CA THR A 64 6.55 0.64 -0.88
C THR A 64 5.06 0.83 -0.62
N LEU A 65 4.48 0.11 0.35
CA LEU A 65 3.08 0.26 0.73
C LEU A 65 2.74 1.68 1.18
N ARG A 66 3.63 2.32 1.95
CA ARG A 66 3.47 3.72 2.35
C ARG A 66 3.42 4.65 1.14
N ALA A 67 4.34 4.49 0.20
CA ALA A 67 4.38 5.29 -1.02
C ALA A 67 3.12 5.08 -1.88
N THR A 68 2.74 3.82 -2.09
CA THR A 68 1.53 3.42 -2.82
C THR A 68 0.27 4.02 -2.17
N TYR A 69 0.16 3.98 -0.85
CA TYR A 69 -0.97 4.56 -0.13
C TYR A 69 -1.03 6.08 -0.30
N LEU A 70 0.10 6.79 -0.17
CA LEU A 70 0.12 8.23 -0.36
C LEU A 70 -0.25 8.62 -1.81
N LEU A 71 0.31 7.92 -2.80
CA LEU A 71 -0.06 8.10 -4.20
C LEU A 71 -1.55 7.82 -4.44
N SER A 72 -2.14 6.85 -3.74
CA SER A 72 -3.59 6.59 -3.82
C SER A 72 -4.41 7.78 -3.33
N ARG A 73 -4.01 8.40 -2.22
CA ARG A 73 -4.65 9.61 -1.67
C ARG A 73 -4.52 10.79 -2.61
N ILE A 74 -3.35 10.97 -3.21
CA ILE A 74 -3.09 12.03 -4.18
C ILE A 74 -3.97 11.80 -5.43
N ALA A 75 -4.03 10.57 -5.96
CA ALA A 75 -4.86 10.25 -7.12
C ALA A 75 -6.34 10.57 -6.89
N VAL A 76 -6.87 10.26 -5.71
CA VAL A 76 -8.24 10.64 -5.33
C VAL A 76 -8.39 12.17 -5.26
N SER A 77 -7.42 12.88 -4.64
CA SER A 77 -7.47 14.35 -4.53
C SER A 77 -7.39 15.09 -5.87
N LEU A 78 -6.73 14.50 -6.86
CA LEU A 78 -6.64 15.02 -8.22
C LEU A 78 -7.84 14.62 -9.10
N GLY A 79 -8.77 13.80 -8.59
CA GLY A 79 -9.91 13.30 -9.36
C GLY A 79 -9.52 12.25 -10.43
N ILE A 80 -8.31 11.69 -10.37
CA ILE A 80 -7.85 10.63 -11.31
C ILE A 80 -8.66 9.35 -11.10
N VAL A 81 -9.10 9.10 -9.86
CA VAL A 81 -9.96 7.98 -9.50
C VAL A 81 -11.19 8.52 -8.78
N GLU A 82 -12.36 8.26 -9.33
CA GLU A 82 -13.62 8.47 -8.61
C GLU A 82 -13.87 7.29 -7.65
N PRO A 83 -14.01 7.53 -6.34
CA PRO A 83 -14.49 6.53 -5.41
C PRO A 83 -15.89 6.06 -5.86
N ASN A 84 -16.09 4.75 -6.06
CA ASN A 84 -17.33 4.13 -6.55
C ASN A 84 -17.63 4.17 -8.07
N ALA A 85 -16.66 4.44 -8.93
CA ALA A 85 -16.84 4.35 -10.40
C ALA A 85 -17.31 2.97 -10.92
N TYR A 86 -17.19 1.91 -10.11
CA TYR A 86 -17.68 0.56 -10.45
C TYR A 86 -19.20 0.48 -10.66
N ASN A 87 -19.98 1.49 -10.24
CA ASN A 87 -21.44 1.50 -10.43
C ASN A 87 -21.87 2.11 -11.78
N LYS A 88 -20.96 2.67 -12.59
CA LYS A 88 -21.35 3.40 -13.82
C LYS A 88 -21.05 2.66 -15.13
N SER A 89 -20.17 1.65 -15.12
CA SER A 89 -19.73 0.98 -16.36
C SER A 89 -20.72 -0.07 -16.93
N GLN A 90 -22.00 -0.04 -16.58
CA GLN A 90 -23.04 -0.89 -17.21
C GLN A 90 -24.28 -0.14 -17.72
N LEU A 91 -24.35 1.19 -17.64
CA LEU A 91 -25.47 1.95 -18.20
C LEU A 91 -25.00 3.05 -19.15
N THR A 92 -24.43 2.68 -20.29
CA THR A 92 -24.54 3.43 -21.56
C THR A 92 -24.04 2.57 -22.73
N SER A 93 -24.93 1.75 -23.30
CA SER A 93 -24.88 1.40 -24.73
C SER A 93 -26.22 0.75 -25.13
N SER A 94 -27.27 1.55 -25.21
CA SER A 94 -28.46 1.21 -25.98
C SER A 94 -28.24 1.67 -27.43
N SER A 95 -27.91 0.73 -28.31
CA SER A 95 -28.41 0.73 -29.70
C SER A 95 -28.12 -0.64 -30.33
N ASP A 96 -29.20 -1.39 -30.52
CA ASP A 96 -29.50 -2.28 -31.65
C ASP A 96 -28.37 -3.05 -32.35
N SER A 97 -28.38 -4.38 -32.20
CA SER A 97 -28.69 -5.36 -33.27
C SER A 97 -28.22 -6.77 -32.88
N VAL A 98 -29.07 -7.73 -33.21
CA VAL A 98 -28.88 -9.17 -33.05
C VAL A 98 -27.94 -9.73 -34.12
N ASP A 99 -27.30 -10.86 -33.80
CA ASP A 99 -26.45 -11.73 -34.63
C ASP A 99 -24.96 -11.41 -34.75
N ALA A 100 -24.13 -12.19 -34.03
CA ALA A 100 -23.02 -12.97 -34.61
C ALA A 100 -22.23 -13.68 -33.49
N PHE A 101 -22.65 -14.91 -33.17
CA PHE A 101 -21.79 -15.89 -32.53
C PHE A 101 -20.77 -16.39 -33.58
N VAL A 102 -19.53 -16.60 -33.15
CA VAL A 102 -18.40 -17.26 -33.83
C VAL A 102 -17.43 -16.32 -34.58
N GLN A 103 -16.16 -16.42 -34.15
CA GLN A 103 -14.93 -15.83 -34.72
C GLN A 103 -14.62 -14.36 -34.41
N HIS A 104 -14.18 -14.08 -33.18
CA HIS A 104 -12.93 -13.36 -32.97
C HIS A 104 -12.38 -13.68 -31.58
N ILE A 105 -11.24 -14.37 -31.54
CA ILE A 105 -10.40 -14.47 -30.35
C ILE A 105 -9.92 -13.05 -30.04
N PRO A 106 -10.23 -12.44 -28.87
CA PRO A 106 -9.64 -11.17 -28.53
C PRO A 106 -8.23 -11.44 -28.01
N SER A 107 -7.22 -11.09 -28.80
CA SER A 107 -5.89 -10.79 -28.31
C SER A 107 -6.03 -9.76 -27.18
N HIS A 108 -5.68 -10.15 -25.96
CA HIS A 108 -5.65 -9.28 -24.78
C HIS A 108 -4.76 -8.05 -25.04
N GLN A 109 -5.36 -6.94 -25.49
CA GLN A 109 -4.72 -5.65 -25.52
C GLN A 109 -4.76 -5.04 -24.11
N GLN A 110 -3.57 -4.69 -23.63
CA GLN A 110 -3.27 -4.03 -22.37
C GLN A 110 -4.13 -2.79 -22.11
N GLU A 111 -5.01 -2.86 -21.10
CA GLU A 111 -5.61 -1.67 -20.45
C GLU A 111 -4.66 -0.97 -19.46
N ASN A 112 -3.34 -1.18 -19.54
CA ASN A 112 -2.37 -0.64 -18.59
C ASN A 112 -1.66 0.62 -19.11
N VAL A 113 -2.39 1.67 -19.45
CA VAL A 113 -1.83 3.02 -19.30
C VAL A 113 -2.03 3.39 -17.83
N THR A 114 -1.07 3.02 -16.98
CA THR A 114 -1.09 3.39 -15.56
C THR A 114 -1.00 4.91 -15.48
N SER A 115 -2.13 5.57 -15.23
CA SER A 115 -2.26 7.03 -15.24
C SER A 115 -1.17 7.69 -14.41
N ASN A 116 -0.60 8.77 -14.92
CA ASN A 116 0.37 9.58 -14.18
C ASN A 116 -0.32 10.21 -12.96
N ILE A 117 0.38 10.21 -11.82
CA ILE A 117 -0.05 10.80 -10.54
C ILE A 117 0.98 11.89 -10.20
N PRO A 118 0.95 13.05 -10.89
CA PRO A 118 1.93 14.11 -10.69
C PRO A 118 1.84 14.66 -9.26
N ASN A 119 2.97 14.80 -8.58
CA ASN A 119 3.03 15.26 -7.20
C ASN A 119 4.46 15.69 -6.79
N ASN A 120 4.57 16.41 -5.67
CA ASN A 120 5.85 16.97 -5.21
C ASN A 120 6.64 16.04 -4.27
N ILE A 121 6.03 14.96 -3.78
CA ILE A 121 6.65 14.07 -2.78
C ILE A 121 7.39 12.91 -3.47
N TYR A 122 6.76 12.39 -4.52
CA TYR A 122 7.16 11.26 -5.35
C TYR A 122 7.10 11.70 -6.83
N PRO A 123 7.91 12.68 -7.26
CA PRO A 123 7.77 13.30 -8.58
C PRO A 123 8.03 12.31 -9.72
N GLN A 124 9.06 11.46 -9.63
CA GLN A 124 9.36 10.46 -10.66
C GLN A 124 8.55 9.18 -10.45
N LEU A 125 8.31 8.74 -9.22
CA LEU A 125 7.38 7.62 -8.95
C LEU A 125 5.98 7.92 -9.49
N GLY A 126 5.55 9.18 -9.46
CA GLY A 126 4.27 9.66 -9.99
C GLY A 126 4.19 9.75 -11.52
N THR A 127 5.31 9.87 -12.24
CA THR A 127 5.25 10.21 -13.69
C THR A 127 6.19 9.41 -14.59
N SER A 128 7.20 8.74 -14.04
CA SER A 128 8.20 7.99 -14.81
C SER A 128 7.61 6.77 -15.52
N ASP A 129 8.06 6.54 -16.75
CA ASP A 129 7.73 5.34 -17.55
C ASP A 129 8.53 4.09 -17.15
N THR A 130 9.37 4.18 -16.13
CA THR A 130 10.04 2.99 -15.60
C THR A 130 9.02 1.97 -15.10
N LYS A 131 9.22 0.69 -15.45
CA LYS A 131 8.29 -0.40 -15.13
C LYS A 131 7.96 -0.48 -13.63
N CYS A 132 8.96 -0.33 -12.75
CA CYS A 132 8.74 -0.33 -11.30
C CYS A 132 7.81 0.81 -10.86
N ALA A 133 8.03 2.03 -11.34
CA ALA A 133 7.18 3.18 -11.03
C ALA A 133 5.74 2.99 -11.55
N GLN A 134 5.58 2.50 -12.79
CA GLN A 134 4.27 2.16 -13.36
C GLN A 134 3.53 1.12 -12.50
N MET A 135 4.22 0.07 -12.06
CA MET A 135 3.62 -0.97 -11.20
C MET A 135 3.21 -0.41 -9.82
N ILE A 136 4.05 0.43 -9.19
CA ILE A 136 3.72 1.10 -7.93
C ILE A 136 2.47 1.99 -8.10
N ARG A 137 2.38 2.75 -9.21
CA ARG A 137 1.19 3.55 -9.54
C ARG A 137 -0.04 2.68 -9.80
N ALA A 138 0.11 1.54 -10.46
CA ALA A 138 -0.99 0.61 -10.69
C ALA A 138 -1.62 0.14 -9.38
N VAL A 139 -0.78 -0.27 -8.41
CA VAL A 139 -1.25 -0.65 -7.07
C VAL A 139 -1.88 0.56 -6.37
N ALA A 140 -1.31 1.76 -6.49
CA ALA A 140 -1.86 2.97 -5.87
C ALA A 140 -3.28 3.28 -6.37
N LEU A 141 -3.51 3.16 -7.68
CA LEU A 141 -4.84 3.31 -8.27
C LEU A 141 -5.80 2.20 -7.84
N LYS A 142 -5.31 0.97 -7.57
CA LYS A 142 -6.12 -0.10 -6.97
C LYS A 142 -6.52 0.23 -5.53
N LEU A 143 -5.58 0.70 -4.69
CA LEU A 143 -5.89 1.10 -3.31
C LEU A 143 -6.89 2.28 -3.28
N ALA A 144 -6.75 3.23 -4.20
CA ALA A 144 -7.69 4.36 -4.35
C ALA A 144 -9.11 3.86 -4.67
N ARG A 145 -9.25 2.97 -5.66
CA ARG A 145 -10.55 2.38 -6.06
C ARG A 145 -11.17 1.50 -4.98
N LEU A 146 -10.33 0.82 -4.19
CA LEU A 146 -10.77 0.01 -3.06
C LEU A 146 -11.09 0.85 -1.82
N GLU A 147 -10.83 2.16 -1.87
CA GLU A 147 -11.01 3.10 -0.77
C GLU A 147 -10.34 2.59 0.52
N ILE A 148 -9.08 2.14 0.38
CA ILE A 148 -8.28 1.63 1.49
C ILE A 148 -8.11 2.75 2.52
N ASP A 149 -8.44 2.46 3.78
CA ASP A 149 -8.28 3.41 4.88
C ASP A 149 -7.00 3.15 5.68
N GLN A 150 -6.71 4.04 6.64
CA GLN A 150 -5.48 3.98 7.43
C GLN A 150 -5.38 2.71 8.28
N THR A 151 -6.50 2.22 8.80
CA THR A 151 -6.54 0.98 9.58
C THR A 151 -6.24 -0.22 8.70
N GLU A 152 -6.74 -0.22 7.45
CA GLU A 152 -6.42 -1.26 6.46
C GLU A 152 -4.94 -1.24 6.09
N VAL A 153 -4.31 -0.07 5.91
CA VAL A 153 -2.86 0.03 5.69
C VAL A 153 -2.07 -0.51 6.88
N ALA A 154 -2.50 -0.24 8.11
CA ALA A 154 -1.85 -0.78 9.31
C ALA A 154 -1.96 -2.31 9.36
N LEU A 155 -3.12 -2.88 9.04
CA LEU A 155 -3.32 -4.33 8.95
C LEU A 155 -2.47 -4.96 7.84
N MET A 156 -2.42 -4.34 6.65
CA MET A 156 -1.52 -4.75 5.57
C MET A 156 -0.05 -4.73 6.01
N THR A 157 0.37 -3.70 6.74
CA THR A 157 1.73 -3.57 7.29
C THR A 157 2.04 -4.70 8.28
N ALA A 158 1.11 -5.01 9.19
CA ALA A 158 1.27 -6.10 10.15
C ALA A 158 1.35 -7.48 9.46
N ILE A 159 0.55 -7.72 8.42
CA ILE A 159 0.59 -8.94 7.61
C ILE A 159 1.91 -9.09 6.85
N LEU A 160 2.44 -7.99 6.29
CA LEU A 160 3.75 -7.98 5.62
C LEU A 160 4.90 -8.22 6.60
N LEU A 161 4.80 -7.70 7.82
CA LEU A 161 5.76 -7.94 8.89
C LEU A 161 5.75 -9.40 9.34
N MET A 162 4.58 -9.96 9.68
CA MET A 162 4.42 -11.34 10.15
C MET A 162 4.41 -12.33 8.98
N SER A 163 5.49 -12.34 8.19
CA SER A 163 5.61 -13.19 7.01
C SER A 163 6.41 -14.46 7.34
N PRO A 164 5.82 -15.67 7.26
CA PRO A 164 6.51 -16.90 7.64
C PRO A 164 7.50 -17.40 6.58
N ASP A 165 7.46 -16.85 5.36
CA ASP A 165 8.32 -17.20 4.23
C ASP A 165 9.74 -16.59 4.31
N ARG A 166 10.13 -16.01 5.46
CA ARG A 166 11.47 -15.42 5.61
C ARG A 166 12.52 -16.52 5.84
N PRO A 167 13.63 -16.54 5.08
CA PRO A 167 14.68 -17.54 5.24
C PRO A 167 15.28 -17.55 6.64
N GLY A 168 15.40 -18.75 7.23
CA GLY A 168 16.09 -18.96 8.50
C GLY A 168 15.33 -18.50 9.74
N LEU A 169 14.01 -18.31 9.65
CA LEU A 169 13.14 -18.19 10.82
C LEU A 169 13.14 -19.49 11.63
N THR A 170 13.10 -19.36 12.95
CA THR A 170 13.02 -20.50 13.87
C THR A 170 11.57 -20.78 14.28
N GLU A 171 10.78 -19.73 14.48
CA GLU A 171 9.39 -19.78 14.94
C GLU A 171 8.37 -19.58 13.78
N CYS A 172 8.61 -20.21 12.62
CA CYS A 172 7.76 -20.03 11.42
C CYS A 172 6.27 -20.28 11.69
N GLU A 173 5.93 -21.32 12.46
CA GLU A 173 4.55 -21.68 12.77
C GLU A 173 3.85 -20.61 13.63
N THR A 174 4.54 -20.04 14.62
CA THR A 174 4.03 -18.93 15.44
C THR A 174 3.77 -17.70 14.57
N VAL A 175 4.69 -17.41 13.64
CA VAL A 175 4.57 -16.29 12.71
C VAL A 175 3.37 -16.50 11.76
N GLU A 176 3.22 -17.69 11.19
CA GLU A 176 2.11 -18.06 10.31
C GLU A 176 0.76 -17.97 11.04
N HIS A 177 0.66 -18.53 12.25
CA HIS A 177 -0.55 -18.46 13.05
C HIS A 177 -0.98 -17.01 13.34
N THR A 178 0.00 -16.15 13.64
CA THR A 178 -0.25 -14.72 13.86
C THR A 178 -0.70 -14.03 12.57
N GLN A 179 -0.07 -14.36 11.43
CA GLN A 179 -0.45 -13.82 10.12
C GLN A 179 -1.89 -14.18 9.75
N ASP A 180 -2.30 -15.43 9.98
CA ASP A 180 -3.65 -15.91 9.73
C ASP A 180 -4.69 -15.18 10.58
N ALA A 181 -4.40 -14.96 11.87
CA ALA A 181 -5.26 -14.18 12.75
C ALA A 181 -5.41 -12.72 12.28
N LEU A 182 -4.33 -12.11 11.78
CA LEU A 182 -4.34 -10.77 11.21
C LEU A 182 -5.14 -10.71 9.90
N LEU A 183 -4.98 -11.69 9.01
CA LEU A 183 -5.72 -11.80 7.75
C LEU A 183 -7.24 -11.92 8.00
N GLU A 184 -7.64 -12.79 8.91
CA GLU A 184 -9.04 -12.95 9.29
C GLU A 184 -9.62 -11.69 9.93
N THR A 185 -8.84 -11.03 10.79
CA THR A 185 -9.22 -9.75 11.39
C THR A 185 -9.42 -8.67 10.32
N PHE A 186 -8.53 -8.61 9.34
CA PHE A 186 -8.62 -7.66 8.24
C PHE A 186 -9.83 -7.92 7.35
N ASN A 187 -10.09 -9.17 6.98
CA ASN A 187 -11.28 -9.56 6.23
C ASN A 187 -12.56 -9.08 6.94
N ARG A 188 -12.69 -9.32 8.25
CA ARG A 188 -13.83 -8.86 9.06
C ARG A 188 -13.93 -7.34 9.08
N TYR A 189 -12.82 -6.63 9.29
CA TYR A 189 -12.80 -5.16 9.33
C TYR A 189 -13.22 -4.56 7.99
N ALA A 190 -12.63 -5.03 6.88
CA ALA A 190 -12.91 -4.56 5.53
C ALA A 190 -14.41 -4.73 5.23
N ASN A 191 -14.96 -5.93 5.42
CA ASN A 191 -16.38 -6.20 5.19
C ASN A 191 -17.30 -5.32 6.04
N ARG A 192 -16.97 -5.13 7.34
CA ARG A 192 -17.74 -4.26 8.24
C ARG A 192 -17.77 -2.83 7.74
N ILE A 193 -16.63 -2.27 7.36
CA ILE A 193 -16.55 -0.87 6.93
C ILE A 193 -17.25 -0.66 5.59
N ARG A 194 -17.13 -1.60 4.64
CA ARG A 194 -17.84 -1.50 3.35
C ARG A 194 -19.35 -1.57 3.54
N LYS A 195 -19.83 -2.43 4.44
CA LYS A 195 -21.26 -2.48 4.83
C LYS A 195 -21.73 -1.15 5.43
N ILE A 196 -20.94 -0.53 6.31
CA ILE A 196 -21.27 0.77 6.91
C ILE A 196 -21.34 1.87 5.84
N ARG A 197 -20.38 1.93 4.91
CA ARG A 197 -20.36 2.92 3.81
C ARG A 197 -21.57 2.74 2.89
N SER A 198 -21.88 1.51 2.51
CA SER A 198 -23.06 1.18 1.69
C SER A 198 -24.37 1.61 2.35
N ASN A 199 -24.55 1.34 3.64
CA ASN A 199 -25.75 1.74 4.38
C ASN A 199 -25.94 3.27 4.44
N ARG A 200 -24.85 4.03 4.61
CA ARG A 200 -24.90 5.51 4.61
C ARG A 200 -25.29 6.08 3.25
N ALA A 201 -24.75 5.52 2.16
CA ALA A 201 -25.10 5.95 0.81
C ALA A 201 -26.59 5.73 0.51
N ASN A 202 -27.17 4.61 0.96
CA ASN A 202 -28.58 4.31 0.77
C ASN A 202 -29.51 5.25 1.57
N HIS A 203 -29.11 5.69 2.77
CA HIS A 203 -29.90 6.62 3.58
C HIS A 203 -29.99 8.03 2.95
N ASN A 204 -28.97 8.44 2.20
CA ASN A 204 -28.98 9.74 1.50
C ASN A 204 -29.85 9.74 0.23
N ASN A 205 -30.20 8.55 -0.29
CA ASN A 205 -30.97 8.38 -1.53
C ASN A 205 -32.47 8.05 -1.30
N VAL A 206 -32.97 8.24 -0.07
CA VAL A 206 -34.33 7.83 0.36
C VAL A 206 -35.47 8.54 -0.39
N THR A 207 -35.20 9.58 -1.19
CA THR A 207 -36.22 10.27 -2.00
C THR A 207 -36.67 9.51 -3.26
N ASN A 208 -35.95 8.47 -3.71
CA ASN A 208 -36.34 7.68 -4.90
C ASN A 208 -36.46 6.19 -4.56
N ARG A 209 -37.49 5.82 -3.78
CA ARG A 209 -37.75 4.42 -3.43
C ARG A 209 -38.57 3.71 -4.51
N SER A 210 -37.92 3.37 -5.62
CA SER A 210 -38.37 2.29 -6.51
C SER A 210 -37.67 1.00 -6.06
N ILE A 211 -38.49 0.00 -5.77
CA ILE A 211 -38.12 -1.33 -5.27
C ILE A 211 -37.07 -1.96 -6.19
N ASN A 212 -35.84 -2.11 -5.71
CA ASN A 212 -34.86 -3.08 -6.21
C ASN A 212 -34.34 -3.88 -5.02
N LEU A 213 -35.19 -4.77 -4.51
CA LEU A 213 -34.70 -5.97 -3.83
C LEU A 213 -34.05 -6.83 -4.92
N ASN A 214 -32.80 -7.24 -4.69
CA ASN A 214 -31.95 -8.12 -5.52
C ASN A 214 -30.85 -7.40 -6.31
N THR A 215 -29.91 -6.77 -5.61
CA THR A 215 -28.54 -6.59 -6.13
C THR A 215 -27.54 -7.23 -5.17
N SER A 216 -27.59 -8.56 -5.10
CA SER A 216 -26.53 -9.40 -4.52
C SER A 216 -25.32 -9.46 -5.46
N SER A 217 -24.91 -8.35 -6.07
CA SER A 217 -23.57 -8.21 -6.61
C SER A 217 -22.64 -8.11 -5.41
N GLN A 218 -22.27 -9.26 -4.83
CA GLN A 218 -21.26 -9.33 -3.78
C GLN A 218 -20.01 -8.65 -4.29
N GLN A 219 -19.80 -7.38 -3.92
CA GLN A 219 -18.56 -6.69 -4.20
C GLN A 219 -17.47 -7.43 -3.44
N GLN A 220 -16.71 -8.26 -4.16
CA GLN A 220 -15.62 -9.07 -3.62
C GLN A 220 -14.41 -8.18 -3.31
N TYR A 221 -14.54 -7.31 -2.31
CA TYR A 221 -13.46 -6.40 -1.88
C TYR A 221 -12.26 -7.18 -1.36
N TRP A 222 -12.49 -8.24 -0.60
CA TRP A 222 -11.43 -9.00 0.04
C TRP A 222 -10.44 -9.67 -0.94
N PRO A 223 -10.89 -10.44 -1.96
CA PRO A 223 -9.97 -10.96 -2.99
C PRO A 223 -9.16 -9.88 -3.71
N ARG A 224 -9.73 -8.69 -3.89
CA ARG A 224 -9.06 -7.57 -4.55
C ARG A 224 -8.02 -6.89 -3.67
N ILE A 225 -8.29 -6.81 -2.36
CA ILE A 225 -7.31 -6.36 -1.36
C ILE A 225 -6.11 -7.32 -1.34
N LEU A 226 -6.38 -8.63 -1.28
CA LEU A 226 -5.33 -9.65 -1.32
C LEU A 226 -4.52 -9.57 -2.62
N MET A 227 -5.18 -9.42 -3.77
CA MET A 227 -4.51 -9.25 -5.05
C MET A 227 -3.57 -8.03 -5.07
N ALA A 228 -4.01 -6.89 -4.52
CA ALA A 228 -3.17 -5.70 -4.42
C ALA A 228 -1.95 -5.92 -3.50
N LEU A 229 -2.12 -6.66 -2.40
CA LEU A 229 -1.02 -7.00 -1.49
C LEU A 229 -0.02 -7.97 -2.14
N THR A 230 -0.50 -8.97 -2.87
CA THR A 230 0.34 -9.92 -3.62
C THR A 230 1.13 -9.23 -4.74
N GLU A 231 0.50 -8.32 -5.47
CA GLU A 231 1.18 -7.51 -6.48
C GLU A 231 2.27 -6.64 -5.87
N LEU A 232 2.00 -6.02 -4.72
CA LEU A 232 2.99 -5.25 -3.99
C LEU A 232 4.20 -6.12 -3.59
N ARG A 233 3.97 -7.29 -3.00
CA ARG A 233 5.05 -8.25 -2.68
C ARG A 233 5.83 -8.69 -3.92
N SER A 234 5.15 -8.85 -5.05
CA SER A 234 5.82 -9.22 -6.31
C SER A 234 6.74 -8.11 -6.80
N ILE A 235 6.32 -6.84 -6.69
CA ILE A 235 7.15 -5.68 -7.03
C ILE A 235 8.38 -5.63 -6.12
N THR A 236 8.21 -5.80 -4.82
CA THR A 236 9.32 -5.70 -3.87
C THR A 236 10.29 -6.87 -3.98
N LEU A 237 9.80 -8.10 -4.17
CA LEU A 237 10.64 -9.29 -4.41
C LEU A 237 11.53 -9.12 -5.66
N CYS A 238 10.96 -8.65 -6.78
CA CYS A 238 11.75 -8.41 -8.00
C CYS A 238 12.84 -7.35 -7.81
N ASN A 239 12.63 -6.39 -6.90
CA ASN A 239 13.59 -5.32 -6.62
C ASN A 239 14.53 -5.64 -5.44
N GLN A 240 14.22 -6.65 -4.63
CA GLN A 240 15.00 -7.03 -3.45
C GLN A 240 16.39 -7.54 -3.83
N GLY A 241 16.49 -8.35 -4.90
CA GLY A 241 17.77 -8.81 -5.45
C GLY A 241 18.67 -7.65 -5.91
N LEU A 242 18.09 -6.68 -6.64
CA LEU A 242 18.78 -5.47 -7.10
C LEU A 242 19.21 -4.56 -5.94
N PHE A 243 18.39 -4.47 -4.89
CA PHE A 243 18.71 -3.68 -3.70
C PHE A 243 19.91 -4.26 -2.96
N LEU A 244 19.91 -5.58 -2.71
CA LEU A 244 21.00 -6.29 -2.05
C LEU A 244 22.28 -6.21 -2.90
N GLU A 245 22.23 -6.60 -4.17
CA GLU A 245 23.41 -6.60 -5.05
C GLU A 245 24.10 -5.23 -5.11
N LYS A 246 23.33 -4.15 -5.22
CA LYS A 246 23.87 -2.79 -5.27
C LYS A 246 24.30 -2.24 -3.92
N ALA A 247 23.68 -2.66 -2.83
CA ALA A 247 24.15 -2.31 -1.48
C ALA A 247 25.50 -2.97 -1.15
N TYR A 248 25.78 -4.18 -1.65
CA TYR A 248 27.03 -4.91 -1.40
C TYR A 248 28.12 -4.67 -2.46
N SER A 249 27.82 -3.98 -3.56
CA SER A 249 28.80 -3.67 -4.60
C SER A 249 29.61 -2.42 -4.23
N ASN A 250 30.92 -2.57 -4.06
CA ASN A 250 31.88 -1.47 -3.78
C ASN A 250 32.08 -0.48 -4.95
N ALA A 251 31.28 -0.57 -6.01
CA ALA A 251 31.32 0.41 -7.09
C ALA A 251 30.56 1.66 -6.63
N ASN A 252 31.02 2.86 -6.99
CA ASN A 252 30.34 4.15 -6.79
C ASN A 252 28.94 4.25 -7.48
N GLU A 253 28.29 3.13 -7.80
CA GLU A 253 26.98 3.07 -8.40
C GLU A 253 25.89 3.36 -7.36
N GLN A 254 25.27 4.52 -7.50
CA GLN A 254 24.16 4.94 -6.66
C GLN A 254 22.99 3.95 -6.79
N LEU A 255 22.33 3.66 -5.65
CA LEU A 255 21.05 2.93 -5.62
C LEU A 255 20.08 3.51 -6.67
N PRO A 256 19.29 2.66 -7.36
CA PRO A 256 18.29 3.12 -8.32
C PRO A 256 17.44 4.26 -7.75
N TRP A 257 17.19 5.29 -8.58
CA TRP A 257 16.55 6.53 -8.12
C TRP A 257 15.22 6.31 -7.39
N TYR A 258 14.48 5.25 -7.74
CA TYR A 258 13.18 4.96 -7.12
C TYR A 258 13.32 4.62 -5.64
N PHE A 259 14.41 3.98 -5.21
CA PHE A 259 14.65 3.75 -3.79
C PHE A 259 14.80 5.07 -3.05
N ARG A 260 15.58 6.01 -3.60
CA ARG A 260 15.74 7.33 -3.01
C ARG A 260 14.38 7.99 -2.82
N GLU A 261 13.50 7.97 -3.82
CA GLU A 261 12.15 8.51 -3.67
C GLU A 261 11.34 7.79 -2.60
N LEU A 262 11.32 6.45 -2.58
CA LEU A 262 10.63 5.65 -1.55
C LEU A 262 11.07 6.05 -0.13
N PHE A 263 12.37 6.23 0.10
CA PHE A 263 12.93 6.66 1.40
C PHE A 263 12.73 8.15 1.70
N THR A 264 12.55 9.02 0.70
CA THR A 264 12.33 10.47 0.91
C THR A 264 10.90 10.85 1.31
N GLY A 265 9.91 9.97 1.17
CA GLY A 265 8.49 10.27 1.41
C GLY A 265 8.09 10.48 2.88
N ASP A 266 8.95 11.14 3.66
CA ASP A 266 9.02 11.11 5.10
C ASP A 266 7.71 11.49 5.84
N PHE A 267 7.46 10.81 6.97
CA PHE A 267 6.54 11.04 8.12
C PHE A 267 5.21 11.83 8.03
N MET A 268 4.62 12.06 6.87
CA MET A 268 3.41 12.91 6.79
C MET A 268 2.09 12.27 7.24
N LEU A 269 2.07 11.05 7.76
CA LEU A 269 0.85 10.51 8.41
C LEU A 269 0.58 11.13 9.79
N GLN A 270 1.57 11.74 10.45
CA GLN A 270 1.28 12.59 11.62
C GLN A 270 0.58 13.91 11.22
N ARG A 271 0.66 14.32 9.94
CA ARG A 271 0.12 15.60 9.46
C ARG A 271 -1.18 15.49 8.66
N THR A 272 -1.52 14.33 8.08
CA THR A 272 -2.86 14.12 7.51
C THR A 272 -3.97 14.24 8.55
N ASN A 273 -3.67 14.01 9.84
CA ASN A 273 -4.57 14.35 10.94
C ASN A 273 -4.88 15.86 11.06
N ARG A 274 -4.06 16.77 10.52
CA ARG A 274 -4.36 18.21 10.53
C ARG A 274 -5.21 18.64 9.36
N LEU A 275 -5.01 18.08 8.16
CA LEU A 275 -5.76 18.50 6.97
C LEU A 275 -7.21 18.00 6.98
N THR A 276 -7.51 16.85 7.61
CA THR A 276 -8.90 16.40 7.77
C THR A 276 -9.65 17.10 8.91
N PHE A 277 -8.97 17.67 9.90
CA PHE A 277 -9.61 18.41 11.01
C PHE A 277 -9.73 19.92 10.78
N GLN A 278 -8.97 20.51 9.85
CA GLN A 278 -9.02 21.96 9.62
C GLN A 278 -10.17 22.41 8.69
N TYR A 279 -10.85 21.49 8.00
CA TYR A 279 -11.95 21.85 7.10
C TYR A 279 -13.32 21.93 7.80
N ASP A 280 -13.45 21.43 9.03
CA ASP A 280 -14.73 21.37 9.76
C ASP A 280 -14.83 22.35 10.95
N SER A 281 -13.89 23.29 11.12
CA SER A 281 -13.88 24.20 12.30
C SER A 281 -13.93 25.71 12.01
N ASN A 282 -14.05 26.14 10.75
CA ASN A 282 -14.17 27.56 10.42
C ASN A 282 -15.42 27.83 9.58
N GLY A 283 -16.54 28.17 10.22
CA GLY A 283 -17.71 28.61 9.47
C GLY A 283 -19.04 28.77 10.23
N ASN A 284 -19.07 29.27 11.47
CA ASN A 284 -20.17 30.14 11.90
C ASN A 284 -19.86 30.84 13.23
N SER A 285 -19.32 32.05 13.13
CA SER A 285 -19.33 33.03 14.22
C SER A 285 -19.55 34.39 13.59
N SER A 286 -20.79 34.65 13.21
CA SER A 286 -21.28 35.97 12.84
C SER A 286 -22.40 36.32 13.81
N ASN A 287 -22.04 36.74 15.03
CA ASN A 287 -22.92 37.51 15.90
C ASN A 287 -22.29 38.89 16.10
N ASN A 288 -22.68 39.81 15.23
CA ASN A 288 -22.73 41.24 15.54
C ASN A 288 -24.22 41.60 15.56
N TYR A 289 -24.74 42.13 16.66
CA TYR A 289 -25.06 43.56 16.77
C TYR A 289 -25.32 43.92 18.24
N SER A 290 -24.76 45.07 18.62
CA SER A 290 -24.92 45.78 19.90
C SER A 290 -26.21 46.62 19.94
N TYR A 291 -26.55 47.02 21.17
CA TYR A 291 -27.59 47.94 21.67
C TYR A 291 -28.95 47.32 21.99
#